data_AF-A0A0J9Y7V7-F1
#
_entry.id   AF-A0A0J9Y7V7-F1
#
_cell.length_a   1.000
_cell.length_b   1.000
_cell.length_c   1.000
_cell.angle_alpha   90.00
_cell.angle_beta   90.00
_cell.angle_gamma   90.00
#
_symmetry.space_group_name_H-M   'P 1'
#
loop_
_entity.id
_entity.type
_entity.pdbx_description
1 polymer ?
#
loop_
_entity_poly.entity_id
_entity_poly.type
_entity_poly.pdbx_seq_one_letter_code
_entity_poly.pdbx_strand_id
1 'polypeptide(L)'
;MSVQPQIRAGPITDVTASATFQTLRFIGKRQLLPIMELQRSLLLIDAAVSLFIGFLLFFTPSLIGYFIFVKEIDGVHWHLLRCIGCQHIGAGFLIYKLRNSSVEVLSACHIVRILYLKIAKYWCYCWLAMNFCLQTAHRWSLGETVITNVMENILFQMDSLVCVIIGVAWLAFPEWLLHRQVRIHLGVSHEFCARLMGTDFLTSSVISSHALHWKKPTDRLIAIDCRSLV
;
A
#
# COMPACT_ATOMS: atom_id res chain seq x y z
N MET A 1 59.14 -12.12 -52.10
CA MET A 1 58.87 -12.70 -50.77
C MET A 1 58.66 -11.55 -49.79
N SER A 2 57.41 -11.20 -49.47
CA SER A 2 57.10 -10.17 -48.47
C SER A 2 56.68 -10.84 -47.16
N VAL A 3 57.35 -10.49 -46.06
CA VAL A 3 57.01 -10.95 -44.70
C VAL A 3 56.01 -9.96 -44.11
N GLN A 4 54.80 -10.43 -43.75
CA GLN A 4 53.89 -9.68 -42.87
C GLN A 4 54.15 -10.06 -41.40
N PRO A 5 54.11 -9.13 -40.45
CA PRO A 5 54.15 -9.44 -39.03
C PRO A 5 52.74 -9.78 -38.50
N GLN A 6 52.61 -10.92 -37.82
CA GLN A 6 51.41 -11.25 -37.03
C GLN A 6 51.37 -10.38 -35.77
N ILE A 7 50.33 -9.54 -35.64
CA ILE A 7 50.00 -8.85 -34.39
C ILE A 7 49.24 -9.85 -33.51
N ARG A 8 49.89 -10.34 -32.46
CA ARG A 8 49.25 -11.12 -31.39
C ARG A 8 48.46 -10.17 -30.49
N ALA A 9 47.14 -10.11 -30.67
CA ALA A 9 46.25 -9.46 -29.71
C ALA A 9 46.17 -10.33 -28.43
N GLY A 10 46.72 -9.82 -27.32
CA GLY A 10 46.51 -10.40 -26.00
C GLY A 10 45.13 -10.01 -25.45
N PRO A 11 44.51 -10.83 -24.57
CA PRO A 11 43.22 -10.51 -23.98
C PRO A 11 43.41 -9.47 -22.87
N ILE A 12 43.17 -8.21 -23.19
CA ILE A 12 42.97 -7.14 -22.22
C ILE A 12 41.50 -6.74 -22.35
N THR A 13 40.67 -7.01 -21.32
CA THR A 13 39.54 -6.16 -20.85
C THR A 13 38.39 -6.85 -20.09
N ASP A 14 38.36 -8.17 -19.85
CA ASP A 14 37.19 -8.78 -19.17
C ASP A 14 37.21 -8.76 -17.63
N VAL A 15 38.39 -8.72 -17.01
CA VAL A 15 38.52 -8.87 -15.55
C VAL A 15 38.08 -7.60 -14.81
N THR A 16 38.34 -6.42 -15.37
CA THR A 16 38.00 -5.12 -14.78
C THR A 16 36.50 -4.83 -14.82
N ALA A 17 35.79 -5.22 -15.89
CA ALA A 17 34.34 -5.05 -15.97
C ALA A 17 33.58 -5.92 -14.94
N SER A 18 34.02 -7.16 -14.76
CA SER A 18 33.47 -8.09 -13.76
C SER A 18 33.67 -7.59 -12.32
N ALA A 19 34.88 -7.13 -11.99
CA ALA A 19 35.20 -6.57 -10.68
C ALA A 19 34.38 -5.30 -10.41
N THR A 20 34.30 -4.37 -11.36
CA THR A 20 33.53 -3.11 -11.21
C THR A 20 32.04 -3.39 -11.03
N PHE A 21 31.48 -4.37 -11.76
CA PHE A 21 30.08 -4.79 -11.62
C PHE A 21 29.81 -5.46 -10.27
N GLN A 22 30.74 -6.29 -9.78
CA GLN A 22 30.64 -6.88 -8.45
C GLN A 22 30.76 -5.83 -7.34
N THR A 23 31.65 -4.86 -7.47
CA THR A 23 31.81 -3.75 -6.53
C THR A 23 30.57 -2.85 -6.52
N LEU A 24 30.00 -2.51 -7.68
CA LEU A 24 28.73 -1.77 -7.80
C LEU A 24 27.56 -2.55 -7.18
N ARG A 25 27.50 -3.87 -7.38
CA ARG A 25 26.49 -4.74 -6.78
C ARG A 25 26.66 -4.84 -5.26
N PHE A 26 27.90 -4.81 -4.76
CA PHE A 26 28.22 -4.84 -3.34
C PHE A 26 27.90 -3.50 -2.66
N ILE A 27 28.24 -2.37 -3.29
CA ILE A 27 27.88 -1.02 -2.84
C ILE A 27 26.35 -0.86 -2.83
N GLY A 28 25.66 -1.33 -3.87
CA GLY A 28 24.19 -1.34 -3.94
C GLY A 28 23.55 -2.17 -2.83
N LYS A 29 24.08 -3.36 -2.52
CA LYS A 29 23.62 -4.18 -1.38
C LYS A 29 23.87 -3.49 -0.03
N ARG A 30 24.98 -2.79 0.13
CA ARG A 30 25.36 -2.09 1.38
C ARG A 30 24.50 -0.86 1.64
N GLN A 31 24.04 -0.17 0.60
CA GLN A 31 23.06 0.93 0.72
C GLN A 31 21.62 0.45 0.84
N LEU A 32 21.29 -0.76 0.37
CA LEU A 32 19.94 -1.33 0.52
C LEU A 32 19.57 -1.61 1.98
N LEU A 33 20.53 -2.11 2.79
CA LEU A 33 20.32 -2.44 4.20
C LEU A 33 19.75 -1.30 5.05
N PRO A 34 20.36 -0.09 5.09
CA PRO A 34 19.82 1.02 5.85
C PRO A 34 18.48 1.53 5.31
N ILE A 35 18.26 1.45 3.99
CA ILE A 35 16.98 1.84 3.37
C ILE A 35 15.87 0.87 3.80
N MET A 36 16.15 -0.43 3.82
CA MET A 36 15.20 -1.45 4.29
C MET A 36 14.87 -1.30 5.78
N GLU A 37 15.86 -0.98 6.61
CA GLU A 37 15.63 -0.77 8.05
C GLU A 37 14.80 0.49 8.33
N LEU A 38 15.01 1.54 7.54
CA LEU A 38 14.18 2.74 7.56
C LEU A 38 12.74 2.44 7.12
N GLN A 39 12.55 1.72 6.01
CA GLN A 39 11.22 1.30 5.53
C GLN A 39 10.46 0.49 6.60
N ARG A 40 11.15 -0.46 7.24
CA ARG A 40 10.58 -1.26 8.35
C ARG A 40 10.11 -0.40 9.51
N SER A 41 10.95 0.55 9.91
CA SER A 41 10.63 1.47 11.01
C SER A 41 9.44 2.35 10.66
N LEU A 42 9.38 2.86 9.42
CA LEU A 42 8.24 3.63 8.93
C LEU A 42 6.95 2.81 8.90
N LEU A 43 7.00 1.58 8.39
CA LEU A 43 5.84 0.67 8.37
C LEU A 43 5.36 0.32 9.78
N LEU A 44 6.26 0.21 10.76
CA LEU A 44 5.88 -0.02 12.15
C LEU A 44 5.14 1.18 12.75
N ILE A 45 5.66 2.40 12.53
CA ILE A 45 5.00 3.64 12.95
C ILE A 45 3.64 3.73 12.26
N ASP A 46 3.58 3.45 10.97
CA ASP A 46 2.36 3.44 10.18
C ASP A 46 1.33 2.45 10.71
N ALA A 47 1.74 1.23 11.03
CA ALA A 47 0.87 0.23 11.63
C ALA A 47 0.29 0.72 12.97
N ALA A 48 1.14 1.29 13.83
CA ALA A 48 0.71 1.83 15.12
C ALA A 48 -0.28 3.00 14.96
N VAL A 49 0.00 3.94 14.06
CA VAL A 49 -0.87 5.08 13.77
C VAL A 49 -2.21 4.61 13.19
N SER A 50 -2.20 3.65 12.25
CA SER A 50 -3.43 3.11 11.65
C SER A 50 -4.28 2.37 12.69
N LEU A 51 -3.66 1.54 13.54
CA LEU A 51 -4.36 0.86 14.63
C LEU A 51 -4.96 1.87 15.61
N PHE A 52 -4.23 2.91 15.98
CA PHE A 52 -4.69 3.94 16.91
C PHE A 52 -5.86 4.74 16.33
N ILE A 53 -5.73 5.26 15.09
CA ILE A 53 -6.81 5.99 14.41
C ILE A 53 -8.03 5.08 14.22
N GLY A 54 -7.82 3.85 13.76
CA GLY A 54 -8.88 2.88 13.55
C GLY A 54 -9.62 2.54 14.84
N PHE A 55 -8.90 2.35 15.95
CA PHE A 55 -9.48 2.15 17.27
C PHE A 55 -10.36 3.33 17.70
N LEU A 56 -9.86 4.57 17.56
CA LEU A 56 -10.63 5.76 17.92
C LEU A 56 -11.89 5.93 17.05
N LEU A 57 -11.78 5.69 15.75
CA LEU A 57 -12.91 5.76 14.82
C LEU A 57 -13.96 4.67 15.10
N PHE A 58 -13.53 3.47 15.51
CA PHE A 58 -14.44 2.36 15.78
C PHE A 58 -15.14 2.49 17.14
N PHE A 59 -14.37 2.71 18.21
CA PHE A 59 -14.91 2.73 19.58
C PHE A 59 -15.48 4.09 19.99
N THR A 60 -14.91 5.19 19.47
CA THR A 60 -15.32 6.57 19.84
C THR A 60 -15.69 7.43 18.63
N PRO A 61 -16.56 6.96 17.70
CA PRO A 61 -16.89 7.69 16.48
C PRO A 61 -17.56 9.05 16.75
N SER A 62 -18.32 9.18 17.85
CA SER A 62 -19.00 10.43 18.22
C SER A 62 -18.01 11.56 18.52
N LEU A 63 -17.00 11.28 19.36
CA LEU A 63 -15.98 12.25 19.74
C LEU A 63 -15.16 12.68 18.52
N ILE A 64 -14.71 11.71 17.72
CA ILE A 64 -13.88 11.97 16.56
C ILE A 64 -14.68 12.70 15.47
N GLY A 65 -15.90 12.28 15.17
CA GLY A 65 -16.73 12.96 14.18
C GLY A 65 -17.14 14.36 14.64
N TYR A 66 -17.37 14.60 15.93
CA TYR A 66 -17.58 15.95 16.46
C TYR A 66 -16.35 16.84 16.24
N PHE A 67 -15.14 16.32 16.50
CA PHE A 67 -13.90 17.06 16.26
C PHE A 67 -13.67 17.36 14.77
N ILE A 68 -13.91 16.38 13.89
CA ILE A 68 -13.67 16.50 12.44
C ILE A 68 -14.70 17.43 11.78
N PHE A 69 -15.98 17.28 12.11
CA PHE A 69 -17.06 18.00 11.43
C PHE A 69 -17.53 19.25 12.17
N VAL A 70 -17.05 19.47 13.40
CA VAL A 70 -17.41 20.60 14.27
C VAL A 70 -18.94 20.71 14.43
N LYS A 71 -19.60 19.56 14.53
CA LYS A 71 -21.05 19.44 14.70
C LYS A 71 -21.43 18.09 15.30
N GLU A 72 -22.64 18.01 15.85
CA GLU A 72 -23.22 16.71 16.19
C GLU A 72 -23.43 15.86 14.95
N ILE A 73 -23.17 14.57 15.10
CA ILE A 73 -23.23 13.60 14.02
C ILE A 73 -24.26 12.53 14.37
N ASP A 74 -24.95 12.03 13.36
CA ASP A 74 -26.00 11.03 13.48
C ASP A 74 -25.49 9.58 13.44
N GLY A 75 -26.42 8.63 13.50
CA GLY A 75 -26.12 7.20 13.44
C GLY A 75 -25.46 6.74 12.13
N VAL A 76 -25.65 7.43 11.00
CA VAL A 76 -24.97 7.06 9.74
C VAL A 76 -23.51 7.47 9.79
N HIS A 77 -23.20 8.67 10.30
CA HIS A 77 -21.81 9.04 10.54
C HIS A 77 -21.15 8.04 11.48
N TRP A 78 -21.81 7.61 12.55
CA TRP A 78 -21.25 6.60 13.46
C TRP A 78 -20.95 5.29 12.75
N HIS A 79 -21.87 4.82 11.91
CA HIS A 79 -21.68 3.58 11.17
C HIS A 79 -20.54 3.70 10.15
N LEU A 80 -20.52 4.76 9.33
CA LEU A 80 -19.46 4.99 8.35
C LEU A 80 -18.09 5.14 9.00
N LEU A 81 -17.98 5.91 10.09
CA LEU A 81 -16.72 6.08 10.82
C LEU A 81 -16.25 4.75 11.43
N ARG A 82 -17.16 3.88 11.90
CA ARG A 82 -16.80 2.54 12.35
C ARG A 82 -16.27 1.66 11.22
N CYS A 83 -16.91 1.68 10.05
CA CYS A 83 -16.45 0.92 8.88
C CYS A 83 -15.04 1.36 8.46
N ILE A 84 -14.81 2.67 8.38
CA ILE A 84 -13.48 3.26 8.10
C ILE A 84 -12.49 2.85 9.21
N GLY A 85 -12.94 2.85 10.48
CA GLY A 85 -12.15 2.38 11.62
C GLY A 85 -11.71 0.92 11.50
N CYS A 86 -12.60 0.02 11.09
CA CYS A 86 -12.28 -1.39 10.82
C CYS A 86 -11.24 -1.53 9.71
N GLN A 87 -11.43 -0.81 8.60
CA GLN A 87 -10.49 -0.78 7.48
C GLN A 87 -9.08 -0.39 7.94
N HIS A 88 -8.98 0.63 8.79
CA HIS A 88 -7.72 1.05 9.40
C HIS A 88 -7.09 0.03 10.35
N ILE A 89 -7.90 -0.65 11.16
CA ILE A 89 -7.40 -1.70 12.06
C ILE A 89 -6.86 -2.87 11.25
N GLY A 90 -7.62 -3.33 10.25
CA GLY A 90 -7.20 -4.39 9.32
C GLY A 90 -5.93 -4.02 8.57
N ALA A 91 -5.85 -2.80 8.03
CA ALA A 91 -4.65 -2.29 7.35
C ALA A 91 -3.44 -2.21 8.29
N GLY A 92 -3.63 -1.73 9.53
CA GLY A 92 -2.55 -1.65 10.52
C GLY A 92 -2.01 -3.03 10.90
N PHE A 93 -2.89 -4.01 11.07
CA PHE A 93 -2.50 -5.40 11.34
C PHE A 93 -1.77 -6.04 10.14
N LEU A 94 -2.26 -5.83 8.92
CA LEU A 94 -1.63 -6.28 7.69
C LEU A 94 -0.21 -5.74 7.55
N ILE A 95 -0.04 -4.43 7.71
CA ILE A 95 1.26 -3.76 7.61
C ILE A 95 2.20 -4.27 8.69
N TYR A 96 1.72 -4.42 9.93
CA TYR A 96 2.51 -5.00 10.99
C TYR A 96 3.02 -6.39 10.61
N LYS A 97 2.17 -7.27 10.08
CA LYS A 97 2.58 -8.62 9.67
C LYS A 97 3.56 -8.61 8.50
N LEU A 98 3.35 -7.75 7.50
CA LEU A 98 4.16 -7.68 6.28
C LEU A 98 5.47 -6.87 6.43
N ARG A 99 5.70 -6.16 7.54
CA ARG A 99 6.91 -5.35 7.74
C ARG A 99 8.22 -6.13 7.60
N ASN A 100 8.21 -7.43 7.86
CA ASN A 100 9.40 -8.30 7.77
C ASN A 100 9.46 -9.09 6.44
N SER A 101 8.54 -8.82 5.51
CA SER A 101 8.45 -9.49 4.22
C SER A 101 9.47 -8.94 3.20
N SER A 102 9.42 -9.44 1.95
CA SER A 102 10.38 -9.03 0.92
C SER A 102 10.18 -7.58 0.46
N VAL A 103 11.19 -7.00 -0.19
CA VAL A 103 11.19 -5.60 -0.62
C VAL A 103 10.01 -5.28 -1.55
N GLU A 104 9.62 -6.23 -2.40
CA GLU A 104 8.46 -6.11 -3.29
C GLU A 104 7.15 -5.94 -2.52
N VAL A 105 7.03 -6.64 -1.38
CA VAL A 105 5.88 -6.56 -0.47
C VAL A 105 5.87 -5.21 0.26
N LEU A 106 7.03 -4.79 0.78
CA LEU A 106 7.17 -3.50 1.46
C LEU A 106 6.78 -2.35 0.52
N SER A 107 7.24 -2.38 -0.74
CA SER A 107 6.87 -1.39 -1.75
C SER A 107 5.36 -1.34 -1.99
N ALA A 108 4.70 -2.50 -2.11
CA ALA A 108 3.25 -2.56 -2.29
C ALA A 108 2.49 -1.97 -1.08
N CYS A 109 2.90 -2.29 0.15
CA CYS A 109 2.31 -1.71 1.36
C CYS A 109 2.44 -0.18 1.43
N HIS A 110 3.52 0.38 0.90
CA HIS A 110 3.73 1.83 0.86
C HIS A 110 2.86 2.56 -0.19
N ILE A 111 2.54 1.92 -1.33
CA ILE A 111 1.66 2.52 -2.38
C ILE A 111 0.23 2.71 -1.85
N VAL A 112 -0.23 1.80 -1.01
CA VAL A 112 -1.61 1.74 -0.51
C VAL A 112 -1.96 2.92 0.39
N ARG A 113 -0.96 3.62 0.95
CA ARG A 113 -1.18 4.69 1.93
C ARG A 113 -1.03 6.11 1.39
N ILE A 114 -1.13 6.29 0.08
CA ILE A 114 -1.09 7.61 -0.55
C ILE A 114 -2.34 8.46 -0.23
N LEU A 115 -3.41 7.88 0.33
CA LEU A 115 -4.58 8.65 0.75
C LEU A 115 -4.87 8.50 2.24
N TYR A 116 -4.29 9.37 3.08
CA TYR A 116 -4.91 9.65 4.37
C TYR A 116 -4.85 11.12 4.79
N LEU A 117 -6.05 11.60 5.13
CA LEU A 117 -6.43 12.74 5.97
C LEU A 117 -5.91 14.14 5.57
N LYS A 118 -6.83 14.95 5.06
CA LYS A 118 -6.75 16.42 4.97
C LYS A 118 -6.28 17.11 6.27
N ILE A 119 -6.43 16.45 7.42
CA ILE A 119 -6.10 17.00 8.76
C ILE A 119 -4.60 17.15 8.99
N ALA A 120 -3.76 16.47 8.20
CA ALA A 120 -2.32 16.69 8.22
C ALA A 120 -1.80 16.86 6.79
N LYS A 121 -2.38 17.78 6.03
CA LYS A 121 -2.03 18.07 4.62
C LYS A 121 -0.52 18.08 4.37
N TYR A 122 0.24 18.76 5.23
CA TYR A 122 1.71 18.84 5.13
C TYR A 122 2.43 17.56 5.54
N TRP A 123 1.97 16.88 6.59
CA TRP A 123 2.50 15.56 6.97
C TRP A 123 2.29 14.53 5.86
N CYS A 124 1.10 14.53 5.25
CA CYS A 124 0.75 13.67 4.13
C CYS A 124 1.66 13.93 2.93
N TYR A 125 1.90 15.19 2.57
CA TYR A 125 2.84 15.52 1.48
C TYR A 125 4.29 15.12 1.80
N CYS A 126 4.77 15.35 3.03
CA CYS A 126 6.09 14.90 3.44
C CYS A 126 6.21 13.36 3.42
N TRP A 127 5.18 12.67 3.90
CA TRP A 127 5.10 11.21 3.88
C TRP A 127 5.10 10.68 2.45
N LEU A 128 4.29 11.27 1.56
CA LEU A 128 4.24 10.96 0.13
C LEU A 128 5.58 11.15 -0.54
N ALA A 129 6.23 12.30 -0.33
CA ALA A 129 7.54 12.58 -0.88
C ALA A 129 8.57 11.56 -0.40
N MET A 130 8.57 11.24 0.90
CA MET A 130 9.48 10.24 1.47
C MET A 130 9.26 8.86 0.86
N ASN A 131 8.01 8.39 0.77
CA ASN A 131 7.65 7.11 0.16
C ASN A 131 8.00 7.08 -1.33
N PHE A 132 7.77 8.16 -2.07
CA PHE A 132 8.13 8.28 -3.48
C PHE A 132 9.65 8.22 -3.67
N CYS A 133 10.42 8.92 -2.85
CA CYS A 133 11.89 8.84 -2.86
C CYS A 133 12.38 7.42 -2.56
N LEU A 134 11.80 6.76 -1.54
CA LEU A 134 12.15 5.39 -1.16
C LEU A 134 11.82 4.37 -2.25
N GLN A 135 10.66 4.49 -2.90
CA GLN A 135 10.28 3.58 -4.01
C GLN A 135 11.11 3.83 -5.27
N THR A 136 11.42 5.10 -5.56
CA THR A 136 12.32 5.46 -6.67
C THR A 136 13.73 4.92 -6.43
N ALA A 137 14.24 5.00 -5.20
CA ALA A 137 15.52 4.39 -4.82
C ALA A 137 15.51 2.85 -5.00
N HIS A 138 14.37 2.22 -4.74
CA HIS A 138 14.15 0.78 -4.94
C HIS A 138 13.75 0.37 -6.36
N ARG A 139 13.75 1.32 -7.31
CA ARG A 139 13.43 1.09 -8.73
C ARG A 139 12.05 0.46 -8.95
N TRP A 140 11.12 0.67 -8.02
CA TRP A 140 9.75 0.16 -8.14
C TRP A 140 9.73 -1.35 -8.42
N SER A 141 10.55 -2.13 -7.71
CA SER A 141 10.69 -3.57 -7.95
C SER A 141 9.36 -4.30 -7.78
N LEU A 142 8.75 -4.69 -8.89
CA LEU A 142 7.57 -5.56 -8.94
C LEU A 142 8.05 -7.01 -8.96
N GLY A 143 7.31 -7.91 -8.33
CA GLY A 143 7.64 -9.32 -8.41
C GLY A 143 7.43 -9.86 -9.82
N GLU A 144 8.41 -10.59 -10.35
CA GLU A 144 8.37 -11.11 -11.73
C GLU A 144 7.61 -12.43 -11.87
N THR A 145 7.14 -13.01 -10.76
CA THR A 145 6.49 -14.32 -10.74
C THR A 145 4.98 -14.19 -10.84
N VAL A 146 4.38 -14.63 -11.95
CA VAL A 146 2.94 -14.88 -12.06
C VAL A 146 2.65 -16.24 -11.43
N ILE A 147 1.74 -16.28 -10.47
CA ILE A 147 1.26 -17.51 -9.81
C ILE A 147 0.80 -18.55 -10.85
N THR A 148 1.22 -19.80 -10.65
CA THR A 148 0.81 -20.96 -11.48
C THR A 148 -0.52 -21.58 -11.03
N ASN A 149 -0.97 -21.32 -9.80
CA ASN A 149 -2.24 -21.81 -9.26
C ASN A 149 -3.42 -20.94 -9.72
N VAL A 150 -4.25 -21.50 -10.61
CA VAL A 150 -5.40 -20.83 -11.23
C VAL A 150 -6.42 -20.34 -10.18
N MET A 151 -6.66 -21.09 -9.11
CA MET A 151 -7.67 -20.74 -8.11
C MET A 151 -7.27 -19.49 -7.30
N GLU A 152 -6.03 -19.46 -6.79
CA GLU A 152 -5.50 -18.28 -6.08
C GLU A 152 -5.53 -17.05 -6.98
N ASN A 153 -5.15 -17.21 -8.26
CA ASN A 153 -5.17 -16.13 -9.24
C ASN A 153 -6.59 -15.56 -9.43
N ILE A 154 -7.59 -16.42 -9.61
CA ILE A 154 -9.00 -16.00 -9.75
C ILE A 154 -9.46 -15.25 -8.50
N LEU A 155 -9.15 -15.76 -7.31
CA LEU A 155 -9.58 -15.13 -6.05
C LEU A 155 -9.02 -13.72 -5.89
N PHE A 156 -7.72 -13.51 -6.11
CA PHE A 156 -7.10 -12.17 -6.03
C PHE A 156 -7.64 -11.22 -7.10
N GLN A 157 -7.92 -11.71 -8.31
CA GLN A 157 -8.51 -10.89 -9.37
C GLN A 157 -9.95 -10.49 -9.07
N MET A 158 -10.77 -11.42 -8.58
CA MET A 158 -12.14 -11.12 -8.16
C MET A 158 -12.16 -10.13 -7.01
N ASP A 159 -11.32 -10.34 -5.99
CA ASP A 159 -11.20 -9.45 -4.83
C ASP A 159 -10.72 -8.04 -5.22
N SER A 160 -9.76 -7.94 -6.15
CA SER A 160 -9.35 -6.65 -6.73
C SER A 160 -10.49 -5.97 -7.49
N LEU A 161 -11.21 -6.71 -8.34
CA LEU A 161 -12.34 -6.20 -9.11
C LEU A 161 -13.48 -5.72 -8.20
N VAL A 162 -13.83 -6.48 -7.18
CA VAL A 162 -14.88 -6.12 -6.21
C VAL A 162 -14.49 -4.85 -5.46
N CYS A 163 -13.25 -4.73 -4.99
CA CYS A 163 -12.76 -3.52 -4.35
C CYS A 163 -12.81 -2.30 -5.27
N VAL A 164 -12.50 -2.46 -6.56
CA VAL A 164 -12.61 -1.37 -7.54
C VAL A 164 -14.07 -0.97 -7.75
N ILE A 165 -14.97 -1.93 -7.97
CA ILE A 165 -16.40 -1.65 -8.22
C ILE A 165 -17.02 -0.95 -7.02
N ILE A 166 -16.83 -1.50 -5.81
CA ILE A 166 -17.36 -0.94 -4.58
C ILE A 166 -16.73 0.44 -4.31
N GLY A 167 -15.41 0.56 -4.44
CA GLY A 167 -14.70 1.81 -4.19
C GLY A 167 -15.12 2.94 -5.13
N VAL A 168 -15.23 2.67 -6.43
CA VAL A 168 -15.73 3.66 -7.42
C VAL A 168 -17.20 4.01 -7.14
N ALA A 169 -18.05 3.05 -6.77
CA ALA A 169 -19.45 3.32 -6.46
C ALA A 169 -19.58 4.29 -5.27
N TRP A 170 -18.80 4.08 -4.20
CA TRP A 170 -18.74 4.98 -3.04
C TRP A 170 -18.20 6.37 -3.36
N LEU A 171 -17.28 6.48 -4.32
CA LEU A 171 -16.74 7.76 -4.76
C LEU A 171 -17.70 8.54 -5.67
N ALA A 172 -18.30 7.85 -6.64
CA ALA A 172 -19.12 8.46 -7.68
C ALA A 172 -20.58 8.68 -7.25
N PHE A 173 -21.15 7.76 -6.47
CA PHE A 173 -22.58 7.76 -6.12
C PHE A 173 -22.85 7.55 -4.62
N PRO A 174 -22.21 8.32 -3.71
CA PRO A 174 -22.38 8.16 -2.27
C PRO A 174 -23.83 8.40 -1.83
N GLU A 175 -24.51 9.39 -2.41
CA GLU A 175 -25.91 9.68 -2.09
C GLU A 175 -26.85 8.54 -2.48
N TRP A 176 -26.61 7.91 -3.63
CA TRP A 176 -27.41 6.77 -4.10
C TRP A 176 -27.23 5.53 -3.22
N LEU A 177 -26.00 5.23 -2.81
CA LEU A 177 -25.70 4.10 -1.91
C LEU A 177 -26.31 4.29 -0.53
N LEU A 178 -26.28 5.53 -0.03
CA LEU A 178 -26.89 5.89 1.25
C LEU A 178 -28.40 6.17 1.11
N HIS A 179 -28.94 6.21 -0.12
CA HIS A 179 -30.35 6.47 -0.36
C HIS A 179 -31.20 5.37 0.25
N ARG A 180 -32.25 5.75 0.99
CA ARG A 180 -33.10 4.86 1.81
C ARG A 180 -32.46 4.20 3.03
N GLN A 181 -31.15 4.33 3.23
CA GLN A 181 -30.50 3.93 4.49
C GLN A 181 -30.75 4.96 5.60
N VAL A 182 -31.31 6.12 5.26
CA VAL A 182 -31.56 7.22 6.20
C VAL A 182 -32.90 7.89 6.03
N ARG A 183 -33.47 8.30 7.17
CA ARG A 183 -34.64 9.20 7.28
C ARG A 183 -34.25 10.69 7.30
N ILE A 184 -32.96 10.99 7.40
CA ILE A 184 -32.40 12.34 7.49
C ILE A 184 -31.78 12.75 6.16
N HIS A 185 -31.71 14.07 5.91
CA HIS A 185 -31.08 14.61 4.72
C HIS A 185 -29.58 14.31 4.72
N LEU A 186 -29.11 13.63 3.68
CA LEU A 186 -27.67 13.41 3.44
C LEU A 186 -27.00 14.76 3.18
N GLY A 187 -25.92 15.03 3.90
CA GLY A 187 -25.17 16.27 3.80
C GLY A 187 -23.71 16.02 3.41
N VAL A 188 -22.98 17.10 3.15
CA VAL A 188 -21.58 17.07 2.69
C VAL A 188 -20.65 16.23 3.58
N SER A 189 -20.91 16.17 4.90
CA SER A 189 -20.14 15.34 5.84
C SER A 189 -20.35 13.84 5.64
N HIS A 190 -21.57 13.42 5.29
CA HIS A 190 -21.86 12.02 4.95
C HIS A 190 -21.15 11.63 3.66
N GLU A 191 -21.25 12.50 2.65
CA GLU A 191 -20.57 12.31 1.37
C GLU A 191 -19.05 12.23 1.56
N PHE A 192 -18.49 13.05 2.44
CA PHE A 192 -17.06 12.98 2.78
C PHE A 192 -16.68 11.60 3.36
N CYS A 193 -17.41 11.10 4.38
CA CYS A 193 -17.16 9.78 4.95
C CYS A 193 -17.32 8.66 3.90
N ALA A 194 -18.37 8.74 3.10
CA ALA A 194 -18.67 7.79 2.03
C ALA A 194 -17.53 7.71 1.00
N ARG A 195 -17.03 8.85 0.55
CA ARG A 195 -15.89 8.94 -0.38
C ARG A 195 -14.57 8.48 0.25
N LEU A 196 -14.39 8.70 1.55
CA LEU A 196 -13.23 8.20 2.29
C LEU A 196 -13.24 6.67 2.30
N MET A 197 -14.37 6.06 2.67
CA MET A 197 -14.57 4.60 2.61
C MET A 197 -14.35 4.05 1.18
N GLY A 198 -14.85 4.74 0.15
CA GLY A 198 -14.62 4.35 -1.24
C GLY A 198 -13.15 4.36 -1.65
N THR A 199 -12.39 5.33 -1.13
CA THR A 199 -10.95 5.36 -1.37
C THR A 199 -10.25 4.20 -0.69
N ASP A 200 -10.62 3.88 0.55
CA ASP A 200 -9.99 2.79 1.31
C ASP A 200 -10.16 1.44 0.56
N PHE A 201 -11.30 1.21 -0.08
CA PHE A 201 -11.49 0.06 -0.99
C PHE A 201 -10.58 0.12 -2.23
N LEU A 202 -10.46 1.27 -2.89
CA LEU A 202 -9.57 1.42 -4.06
C LEU A 202 -8.10 1.23 -3.73
N THR A 203 -7.66 1.76 -2.60
CA THR A 203 -6.27 1.59 -2.16
C THR A 203 -6.00 0.16 -1.78
N SER A 204 -6.97 -0.52 -1.16
CA SER A 204 -6.86 -1.95 -0.89
C SER A 204 -6.62 -2.72 -2.19
N SER A 205 -7.37 -2.47 -3.28
CA SER A 205 -7.27 -3.24 -4.55
C SER A 205 -5.84 -3.31 -5.12
N VAL A 206 -5.02 -2.29 -4.88
CA VAL A 206 -3.59 -2.29 -5.23
C VAL A 206 -2.85 -3.44 -4.58
N ILE A 207 -3.10 -3.76 -3.30
CA ILE A 207 -2.49 -4.91 -2.63
C ILE A 207 -2.84 -6.20 -3.35
N SER A 208 -4.11 -6.45 -3.66
CA SER A 208 -4.51 -7.72 -4.28
C SER A 208 -3.96 -7.88 -5.70
N SER A 209 -3.91 -6.80 -6.46
CA SER A 209 -3.28 -6.81 -7.78
C SER A 209 -1.77 -7.09 -7.69
N HIS A 210 -1.09 -6.58 -6.66
CA HIS A 210 0.35 -6.80 -6.47
C HIS A 210 0.69 -8.12 -5.74
N ALA A 211 -0.22 -8.66 -4.94
CA ALA A 211 -0.01 -9.89 -4.17
C ALA A 211 0.22 -11.10 -5.09
N LEU A 212 -0.39 -11.10 -6.28
CA LEU A 212 -0.17 -12.08 -7.34
C LEU A 212 1.31 -12.18 -7.77
N HIS A 213 2.06 -11.09 -7.60
CA HIS A 213 3.45 -11.00 -8.02
C HIS A 213 4.43 -11.37 -6.91
N TRP A 214 3.98 -11.53 -5.67
CA TRP A 214 4.86 -11.78 -4.53
C TRP A 214 5.43 -13.19 -4.57
N LYS A 215 6.74 -13.32 -4.36
CA LYS A 215 7.46 -14.60 -4.45
C LYS A 215 7.10 -15.57 -3.32
N LYS A 216 6.93 -15.07 -2.09
CA LYS A 216 6.73 -15.91 -0.90
C LYS A 216 5.24 -16.25 -0.69
N PRO A 217 4.87 -17.54 -0.58
CA PRO A 217 3.48 -17.95 -0.30
C PRO A 217 2.96 -17.43 1.03
N THR A 218 3.84 -17.30 2.03
CA THR A 218 3.48 -16.77 3.36
C THR A 218 3.01 -15.32 3.29
N ASP A 219 3.65 -14.49 2.47
CA ASP A 219 3.28 -13.08 2.31
C ASP A 219 1.92 -12.96 1.61
N ARG A 220 1.65 -13.84 0.64
CA ARG A 220 0.35 -13.93 -0.05
C ARG A 220 -0.77 -14.36 0.88
N LEU A 221 -0.53 -15.36 1.72
CA LEU A 221 -1.49 -15.82 2.73
C LEU A 221 -1.85 -14.70 3.71
N ILE A 222 -0.84 -13.95 4.19
CA ILE A 222 -1.05 -12.79 5.06
C ILE A 222 -1.93 -11.73 4.39
N ALA A 223 -1.76 -11.47 3.08
CA ALA A 223 -2.63 -10.54 2.35
C ALA A 223 -4.10 -11.00 2.29
N ILE A 224 -4.34 -12.31 2.11
CA ILE A 224 -5.70 -12.88 2.11
C ILE A 224 -6.31 -12.83 3.53
N ASP A 225 -5.56 -13.26 4.54
CA ASP A 225 -6.07 -13.36 5.91
C ASP A 225 -6.45 -11.98 6.48
N CYS A 226 -5.64 -10.94 6.23
CA CYS A 226 -5.95 -9.61 6.76
C CYS A 226 -7.03 -8.87 5.96
N ARG A 227 -7.37 -9.35 4.75
CA ARG A 227 -8.50 -8.86 3.95
C ARG A 227 -9.84 -9.33 4.50
N SER A 228 -9.89 -10.51 5.13
CA SER A 228 -11.10 -11.00 5.81
C SER A 228 -11.52 -10.17 7.02
N LEU A 229 -10.63 -9.28 7.50
CA LEU A 229 -10.85 -8.36 8.61
C LEU A 229 -11.41 -6.99 8.16
N VAL A 230 -11.50 -6.74 6.85
CA VAL A 230 -11.96 -5.48 6.23
C VAL A 230 -13.40 -5.62 5.71
#